data_AF-A0A933A134-F1
#
_entry.id   AF-A0A933A134-F1
#
_cell.length_a   1.000
_cell.length_b   1.000
_cell.length_c   1.000
_cell.angle_alpha   90.00
_cell.angle_beta   90.00
_cell.angle_gamma   90.00
#
_symmetry.space_group_name_H-M   'P 1'
#
loop_
_entity.id
_entity.type
_entity.pdbx_description
1 polymer ?
#
loop_
_entity_poly.entity_id
_entity_poly.type
_entity_poly.pdbx_seq_one_letter_code
_entity_poly.pdbx_strand_id
1 'polypeptide(L)'
;MGLKVLFSRLADPASRRSAERWLLAFTALGFIVTLLGLARGGAIGNRWFFAAVVWVAFLYIPLRILLEVAGTWGRDLRRSLTAEIVTRADRYGSPAAVELVVDYLFGRDVVMPHIAQPMHTAKVKEAAAGVLTRATRRGDTPPVVEAAAITSLAVVARWVERLAMESAVAQGGTEPIQTQWAGVRAAATLAALTTVLLAAYQDMTDRPLVLAGASPEDMRRFLDDCLDFCDQMALNLEGPRWQETASLAAPTLEETAAAEIMEAWRAYCSTPPPAPTALRRFLDTVVG
;
A
#
# COMPACT_ATOMS: atom_id res chain seq x y z
N MET A 1 -10.47 14.26 -16.95
CA MET A 1 -9.73 13.55 -15.88
C MET A 1 -10.43 12.26 -15.42
N GLY A 2 -11.75 12.25 -15.16
CA GLY A 2 -12.46 11.08 -14.60
C GLY A 2 -12.33 9.75 -15.35
N LEU A 3 -12.40 9.75 -16.69
CA LEU A 3 -12.22 8.53 -17.50
C LEU A 3 -10.79 7.98 -17.44
N LYS A 4 -9.78 8.86 -17.46
CA LYS A 4 -8.37 8.48 -17.31
C LYS A 4 -8.07 7.91 -15.91
N VAL A 5 -8.75 8.42 -14.88
CA VAL A 5 -8.66 7.90 -13.49
C VAL A 5 -9.39 6.55 -13.35
N LEU A 6 -10.49 6.34 -14.07
CA LEU A 6 -11.16 5.03 -14.13
C LEU A 6 -10.28 3.97 -14.82
N PHE A 7 -9.62 4.35 -15.92
CA PHE A 7 -8.63 3.50 -16.59
C PHE A 7 -7.36 3.28 -15.77
N SER A 8 -6.91 4.26 -14.97
CA SER A 8 -5.76 4.05 -14.06
C SER A 8 -6.11 3.12 -12.91
N ARG A 9 -7.35 3.16 -12.40
CA ARG A 9 -7.84 2.20 -11.41
C ARG A 9 -7.92 0.77 -11.95
N LEU A 10 -8.19 0.58 -13.25
CA LEU A 10 -8.14 -0.73 -13.92
C LEU A 10 -6.72 -1.31 -14.06
N ALA A 11 -5.68 -0.51 -13.82
CA ALA A 11 -4.29 -1.00 -13.77
C ALA A 11 -3.96 -1.70 -12.43
N ASP A 12 -4.79 -1.56 -11.40
CA ASP A 12 -4.63 -2.25 -10.12
C ASP A 12 -5.02 -3.75 -10.26
N PRO A 13 -4.14 -4.70 -9.89
CA PRO A 13 -4.46 -6.13 -9.92
C PRO A 13 -5.70 -6.50 -9.10
N ALA A 14 -5.98 -5.79 -8.00
CA ALA A 14 -7.14 -6.06 -7.15
C ALA A 14 -8.46 -5.64 -7.82
N SER A 15 -8.48 -4.47 -8.47
CA SER A 15 -9.64 -4.00 -9.22
C SER A 15 -9.90 -4.88 -10.45
N ARG A 16 -8.84 -5.37 -11.11
CA ARG A 16 -8.93 -6.29 -12.26
C ARG A 16 -9.55 -7.63 -11.87
N ARG A 17 -9.14 -8.22 -10.74
CA ARG A 17 -9.75 -9.46 -10.23
C ARG A 17 -11.22 -9.26 -9.87
N SER A 18 -11.57 -8.11 -9.29
CA SER A 18 -12.97 -7.78 -9.00
C SER A 18 -13.77 -7.62 -10.29
N ALA A 19 -13.25 -6.87 -11.27
CA ALA A 19 -13.88 -6.66 -12.57
C ALA A 19 -14.06 -7.98 -13.35
N GLU A 20 -13.08 -8.89 -13.28
CA GLU A 20 -13.16 -10.22 -13.91
C GLU A 20 -14.26 -11.08 -13.27
N ARG A 21 -14.40 -11.05 -11.93
CA ARG A 21 -15.49 -11.74 -11.23
C ARG A 21 -16.85 -11.16 -11.59
N TRP A 22 -16.96 -9.83 -11.63
CA TRP A 22 -18.20 -9.15 -12.04
C TRP A 22 -18.56 -9.44 -13.49
N LEU A 23 -17.58 -9.46 -14.40
CA LEU A 23 -17.79 -9.83 -15.79
C LEU A 23 -18.32 -11.26 -15.90
N LEU A 24 -17.71 -12.20 -15.19
CA LEU A 24 -18.16 -13.60 -15.17
C LEU A 24 -19.57 -13.72 -14.59
N ALA A 25 -19.86 -13.06 -13.47
CA ALA A 25 -21.18 -13.05 -12.85
C ALA A 25 -22.25 -12.47 -13.77
N PHE A 26 -21.96 -11.34 -14.44
CA PHE A 26 -22.88 -10.71 -15.39
C PHE A 26 -23.13 -11.59 -16.62
N THR A 27 -22.07 -12.21 -17.15
CA THR A 27 -22.17 -13.13 -18.30
C THR A 27 -23.00 -14.37 -17.93
N ALA A 28 -22.75 -14.94 -16.75
CA ALA A 28 -23.49 -16.10 -16.25
C ALA A 28 -24.97 -15.75 -16.00
N LEU A 29 -25.25 -14.59 -15.39
CA LEU A 29 -26.60 -14.12 -15.14
C LEU A 29 -27.37 -13.90 -16.45
N GLY A 30 -26.75 -13.23 -17.42
CA GLY A 30 -27.34 -13.01 -18.73
C GLY A 30 -27.60 -14.32 -19.49
N PHE A 31 -26.70 -15.29 -19.40
CA PHE A 31 -26.90 -16.63 -19.93
C PHE A 31 -28.10 -17.34 -19.27
N ILE A 32 -28.21 -17.30 -17.93
CA ILE A 32 -29.33 -17.89 -17.18
C ILE A 32 -30.67 -17.24 -17.59
N VAL A 33 -30.71 -15.91 -17.68
CA VAL A 33 -31.91 -15.18 -18.14
C VAL A 33 -32.30 -15.60 -19.57
N THR A 34 -31.30 -15.78 -20.44
CA THR A 34 -31.52 -16.26 -21.82
C THR A 34 -32.09 -17.68 -21.82
N LEU A 35 -31.56 -18.58 -20.99
CA LEU A 35 -32.07 -19.94 -20.84
C LEU A 35 -33.51 -19.97 -20.30
N LEU A 36 -33.85 -19.11 -19.33
CA LEU A 36 -35.22 -19.00 -18.80
C LEU A 36 -36.22 -18.53 -19.87
N GLY A 37 -35.81 -17.62 -20.76
CA GLY A 37 -36.60 -17.22 -21.92
C GLY A 37 -36.81 -18.38 -22.91
N LEU A 38 -35.75 -19.12 -23.22
CA LEU A 38 -35.80 -20.29 -24.09
C LEU A 38 -36.62 -21.44 -23.49
N ALA A 39 -36.58 -21.62 -22.17
CA ALA A 39 -37.38 -22.60 -21.44
C ALA A 39 -38.89 -22.30 -21.56
N ARG A 40 -39.29 -21.04 -21.39
CA ARG A 40 -40.69 -20.62 -21.57
C ARG A 40 -41.19 -20.83 -22.99
N GLY A 41 -40.32 -20.71 -23.99
CA GLY A 41 -40.64 -20.97 -25.39
C GLY A 41 -40.49 -22.42 -25.85
N GLY A 42 -40.16 -23.36 -24.96
CA GLY A 42 -39.96 -24.79 -25.30
C GLY A 42 -38.75 -25.08 -26.21
N ALA A 43 -37.87 -24.11 -26.46
CA ALA A 43 -36.79 -24.20 -27.43
C ALA A 43 -35.43 -24.55 -26.82
N ILE A 44 -35.38 -24.88 -25.52
CA ILE A 44 -34.12 -25.02 -24.77
C ILE A 44 -33.24 -26.14 -25.34
N GLY A 45 -33.80 -27.29 -25.70
CA GLY A 45 -33.06 -28.46 -26.17
C GLY A 45 -32.26 -28.22 -27.45
N ASN A 46 -32.75 -27.37 -28.35
CA ASN A 46 -32.10 -27.10 -29.64
C ASN A 46 -31.21 -25.85 -29.65
N ARG A 47 -31.36 -24.92 -28.69
CA ARG A 47 -30.74 -23.58 -28.77
C ARG A 47 -29.83 -23.22 -27.60
N TRP A 48 -29.75 -24.04 -26.55
CA TRP A 48 -28.89 -23.76 -25.39
C TRP A 48 -27.41 -23.64 -25.78
N PHE A 49 -26.92 -24.50 -26.68
CA PHE A 49 -25.53 -24.46 -27.14
C PHE A 49 -25.22 -23.18 -27.93
N PHE A 50 -26.12 -22.75 -28.81
CA PHE A 50 -25.98 -21.49 -29.54
C PHE A 50 -25.94 -20.30 -28.57
N ALA A 51 -26.83 -20.27 -27.57
CA ALA A 51 -26.80 -19.24 -26.53
C ALA A 51 -25.47 -19.25 -25.75
N ALA A 52 -24.93 -20.44 -25.44
CA ALA A 52 -23.64 -20.56 -24.76
C ALA A 52 -22.49 -20.02 -25.63
N VAL A 53 -22.47 -20.35 -26.93
CA VAL A 53 -21.47 -19.80 -27.87
C VAL A 53 -21.58 -18.29 -27.96
N VAL A 54 -22.79 -17.72 -28.04
CA VAL A 54 -22.97 -16.25 -28.09
C VAL A 54 -22.43 -15.59 -26.81
N TRP A 55 -22.82 -16.08 -25.64
CA TRP A 55 -22.39 -15.48 -24.36
C TRP A 55 -20.89 -15.67 -24.09
N VAL A 56 -20.30 -16.80 -24.48
CA VAL A 56 -18.87 -17.04 -24.27
C VAL A 56 -18.02 -16.37 -25.35
N ALA A 57 -18.27 -16.67 -26.62
CA ALA A 57 -17.38 -16.25 -27.72
C ALA A 57 -17.57 -14.78 -28.13
N PHE A 58 -18.77 -14.23 -28.01
CA PHE A 58 -19.07 -12.87 -28.49
C PHE A 58 -19.22 -11.84 -27.37
N LEU A 59 -19.46 -12.26 -26.13
CA LEU A 59 -19.54 -11.35 -24.98
C LEU A 59 -18.36 -11.53 -24.03
N TYR A 60 -18.21 -12.71 -23.43
CA TYR A 60 -17.18 -12.92 -22.40
C TYR A 60 -15.75 -12.77 -22.93
N ILE A 61 -15.39 -13.51 -23.98
CA ILE A 61 -14.02 -13.49 -24.53
C ILE A 61 -13.61 -12.08 -24.99
N PRO A 62 -14.43 -11.34 -25.79
CA PRO A 62 -14.07 -9.99 -26.21
C PRO A 62 -13.96 -9.00 -25.04
N LEU A 63 -14.89 -9.04 -24.07
CA LEU A 63 -14.80 -8.16 -22.89
C LEU A 63 -13.60 -8.51 -22.00
N ARG A 64 -13.26 -9.80 -21.89
CA ARG A 64 -12.05 -10.24 -21.18
C ARG A 64 -10.81 -9.70 -21.88
N ILE A 65 -10.68 -9.86 -23.19
CA ILE A 65 -9.54 -9.33 -23.97
C ILE A 65 -9.45 -7.80 -23.79
N LEU A 66 -10.56 -7.08 -23.85
CA LEU A 66 -10.58 -5.63 -23.60
C LEU A 66 -10.09 -5.27 -22.20
N LEU A 67 -10.45 -6.04 -21.16
CA LEU A 67 -9.94 -5.85 -19.79
C LEU A 67 -8.43 -6.12 -19.70
N GLU A 68 -7.90 -7.13 -20.40
CA GLU A 68 -6.47 -7.42 -20.41
C GLU A 68 -5.67 -6.34 -21.15
N VAL A 69 -6.17 -5.89 -22.31
CA VAL A 69 -5.59 -4.78 -23.09
C VAL A 69 -5.62 -3.50 -22.27
N ALA A 70 -6.74 -3.18 -21.61
CA ALA A 70 -6.85 -2.05 -20.69
C ALA A 70 -5.83 -2.13 -19.54
N GLY A 71 -5.49 -3.33 -19.06
CA GLY A 71 -4.42 -3.53 -18.08
C GLY A 71 -3.03 -3.18 -18.61
N THR A 72 -2.72 -3.52 -19.87
CA THR A 72 -1.44 -3.15 -20.50
C THR A 72 -1.36 -1.65 -20.78
N TRP A 73 -2.39 -1.09 -21.41
CA TRP A 73 -2.50 0.34 -21.70
C TRP A 73 -2.57 1.18 -20.44
N GLY A 74 -3.21 0.68 -19.38
CA GLY A 74 -3.29 1.35 -18.08
C GLY A 74 -1.94 1.51 -17.41
N ARG A 75 -1.00 0.56 -17.59
CA ARG A 75 0.37 0.69 -17.06
C ARG A 75 1.15 1.78 -17.79
N ASP A 76 1.07 1.81 -19.12
CA ASP A 76 1.76 2.82 -19.93
C ASP A 76 1.15 4.21 -19.72
N LEU A 77 -0.17 4.30 -19.61
CA LEU A 77 -0.87 5.53 -19.26
C LEU A 77 -0.51 6.01 -17.85
N ARG A 78 -0.40 5.10 -16.86
CA ARG A 78 0.03 5.45 -15.51
C ARG A 78 1.46 5.99 -15.52
N ARG A 79 2.38 5.33 -16.25
CA ARG A 79 3.76 5.83 -16.42
C ARG A 79 3.80 7.22 -17.06
N SER A 80 3.03 7.44 -18.13
CA SER A 80 2.99 8.76 -18.78
C SER A 80 2.39 9.83 -17.88
N LEU A 81 1.33 9.51 -17.14
CA LEU A 81 0.70 10.44 -16.19
C LEU A 81 1.61 10.75 -15.01
N THR A 82 2.34 9.76 -14.49
CA THR A 82 3.35 9.97 -13.45
C THR A 82 4.46 10.88 -13.97
N ALA A 83 5.01 10.62 -15.15
CA ALA A 83 6.05 11.46 -15.75
C ALA A 83 5.59 12.91 -15.94
N GLU A 84 4.33 13.11 -16.35
CA GLU A 84 3.74 14.44 -16.48
C GLU A 84 3.57 15.11 -15.12
N ILE A 85 2.97 14.42 -14.14
CA ILE A 85 2.61 14.99 -12.83
C ILE A 85 3.84 15.33 -11.99
N VAL A 86 4.89 14.52 -12.02
CA VAL A 86 6.11 14.79 -11.24
C VAL A 86 6.73 16.15 -11.59
N THR A 87 6.57 16.60 -12.84
CA THR A 87 7.11 17.90 -13.30
C THR A 87 6.21 19.10 -12.98
N ARG A 88 4.98 18.87 -12.51
CA ARG A 88 4.02 19.95 -12.24
C ARG A 88 4.23 20.57 -10.87
N ALA A 89 4.06 21.89 -10.78
CA ALA A 89 4.11 22.62 -9.51
C ALA A 89 2.91 22.30 -8.58
N ASP A 90 1.75 21.93 -9.16
CA ASP A 90 0.52 21.61 -8.42
C ASP A 90 0.33 20.11 -8.16
N ARG A 91 1.41 19.31 -8.19
CA ARG A 91 1.36 17.84 -8.15
C ARG A 91 0.74 17.24 -6.88
N TYR A 92 0.62 18.01 -5.80
CA TYR A 92 -0.10 17.63 -4.58
C TYR A 92 -1.53 18.18 -4.50
N GLY A 93 -1.96 18.99 -5.47
CA GLY A 93 -3.23 19.74 -5.43
C GLY A 93 -4.50 18.90 -5.63
N SER A 94 -4.39 17.62 -6.00
CA SER A 94 -5.55 16.73 -6.13
C SER A 94 -5.27 15.33 -5.59
N PRO A 95 -6.27 14.62 -5.04
CA PRO A 95 -6.08 13.26 -4.50
C PRO A 95 -5.52 12.27 -5.53
N ALA A 96 -5.95 12.36 -6.79
CA ALA A 96 -5.45 11.49 -7.84
C ALA A 96 -3.98 11.77 -8.23
N ALA A 97 -3.55 13.03 -8.14
CA ALA A 97 -2.15 13.39 -8.36
C ALA A 97 -1.28 12.92 -7.19
N VAL A 98 -1.78 13.05 -5.95
CA VAL A 98 -1.13 12.53 -4.74
C VAL A 98 -0.90 11.01 -4.85
N GLU A 99 -1.89 10.23 -5.28
CA GLU A 99 -1.73 8.78 -5.49
C GLU A 99 -0.57 8.47 -6.45
N LEU A 100 -0.45 9.22 -7.56
CA LEU A 100 0.59 9.01 -8.57
C LEU A 100 1.98 9.45 -8.11
N VAL A 101 2.06 10.54 -7.33
CA VAL A 101 3.31 10.98 -6.70
C VAL A 101 3.77 9.94 -5.67
N VAL A 102 2.87 9.44 -4.83
CA VAL A 102 3.18 8.38 -3.86
C VAL A 102 3.67 7.11 -4.56
N ASP A 103 3.04 6.70 -5.65
CA ASP A 103 3.53 5.55 -6.44
C ASP A 103 4.96 5.76 -6.95
N TYR A 104 5.25 6.96 -7.44
CA TYR A 104 6.57 7.33 -7.95
C TYR A 104 7.62 7.30 -6.84
N LEU A 105 7.36 7.98 -5.72
CA LEU A 105 8.27 8.03 -4.58
C LEU A 105 8.51 6.64 -3.99
N PHE A 106 7.44 5.85 -3.82
CA PHE A 106 7.56 4.47 -3.36
C PHE A 106 8.42 3.63 -4.30
N GLY A 107 8.21 3.72 -5.62
CA GLY A 107 8.99 2.95 -6.59
C GLY A 107 10.45 3.40 -6.73
N ARG A 108 10.75 4.65 -6.38
CA ARG A 108 12.10 5.22 -6.41
C ARG A 108 12.89 4.91 -5.15
N ASP A 109 12.26 5.01 -3.98
CA ASP A 109 12.95 5.06 -2.70
C ASP A 109 12.73 3.83 -1.81
N VAL A 110 11.78 2.94 -2.11
CA VAL A 110 11.47 1.79 -1.26
C VAL A 110 11.71 0.45 -1.97
N VAL A 111 12.49 -0.40 -1.34
CA VAL A 111 12.60 -1.83 -1.66
C VAL A 111 11.93 -2.63 -0.53
N MET A 112 10.80 -3.28 -0.84
CA MET A 112 10.07 -4.05 0.19
C MET A 112 10.76 -5.38 0.48
N PRO A 113 10.87 -5.79 1.76
CA PRO A 113 11.38 -7.11 2.12
C PRO A 113 10.41 -8.22 1.68
N HIS A 114 10.95 -9.43 1.47
CA HIS A 114 10.22 -10.60 0.97
C HIS A 114 9.09 -11.04 1.92
N ILE A 115 9.23 -10.76 3.22
CA ILE A 115 8.18 -11.04 4.21
C ILE A 115 6.90 -10.23 3.94
N ALA A 116 7.03 -9.07 3.29
CA ALA A 116 5.91 -8.19 2.97
C ALA A 116 5.19 -8.66 1.71
N GLN A 117 3.95 -9.11 1.90
CA GLN A 117 3.07 -9.49 0.79
C GLN A 117 2.62 -8.27 -0.05
N PRO A 118 2.20 -8.45 -1.31
CA PRO A 118 1.75 -7.36 -2.19
C PRO A 118 0.63 -6.48 -1.62
N MET A 119 -0.22 -7.03 -0.76
CA MET A 119 -1.26 -6.23 -0.09
C MET A 119 -0.67 -5.14 0.79
N HIS A 120 0.50 -5.36 1.40
CA HIS A 120 1.15 -4.39 2.27
C HIS A 120 1.70 -3.22 1.48
N THR A 121 2.23 -3.45 0.27
CA THR A 121 2.62 -2.37 -0.64
C THR A 121 1.43 -1.44 -0.92
N ALA A 122 0.24 -2.00 -1.17
CA ALA A 122 -0.96 -1.20 -1.36
C ALA A 122 -1.33 -0.41 -0.10
N LYS A 123 -1.19 -1.00 1.09
CA LYS A 123 -1.45 -0.33 2.39
C LYS A 123 -0.50 0.84 2.64
N VAL A 124 0.80 0.68 2.36
CA VAL A 124 1.79 1.76 2.50
C VAL A 124 1.42 2.94 1.60
N LYS A 125 1.11 2.67 0.33
CA LYS A 125 0.73 3.69 -0.64
C LYS A 125 -0.58 4.39 -0.27
N GLU A 126 -1.59 3.63 0.13
CA GLU A 126 -2.88 4.17 0.58
C GLU A 126 -2.71 5.06 1.83
N ALA A 127 -1.88 4.64 2.79
CA ALA A 127 -1.59 5.42 3.99
C ALA A 127 -0.81 6.71 3.68
N ALA A 128 0.25 6.64 2.86
CA ALA A 128 1.01 7.82 2.45
C ALA A 128 0.12 8.83 1.70
N ALA A 129 -0.72 8.36 0.78
CA ALA A 129 -1.68 9.20 0.07
C ALA A 129 -2.72 9.80 1.04
N GLY A 130 -3.14 9.04 2.06
CA GLY A 130 -4.02 9.51 3.13
C GLY A 130 -3.42 10.65 3.96
N VAL A 131 -2.16 10.52 4.38
CA VAL A 131 -1.42 11.57 5.09
C VAL A 131 -1.34 12.83 4.23
N LEU A 132 -0.85 12.71 2.99
CA LEU A 132 -0.67 13.83 2.06
C LEU A 132 -2.00 14.52 1.71
N THR A 133 -3.05 13.75 1.47
CA THR A 133 -4.38 14.30 1.17
C THR A 133 -4.96 15.05 2.38
N ARG A 134 -4.78 14.53 3.60
CA ARG A 134 -5.24 15.19 4.83
C ARG A 134 -4.45 16.48 5.09
N ALA A 135 -3.13 16.44 4.91
CA ALA A 135 -2.24 17.58 5.02
C ALA A 135 -2.62 18.69 4.03
N THR A 136 -2.85 18.33 2.76
CA THR A 136 -3.28 19.26 1.70
C THR A 136 -4.63 19.90 2.01
N ARG A 137 -5.60 19.14 2.54
CA ARG A 137 -6.92 19.68 2.91
C ARG A 137 -6.87 20.69 4.07
N ARG A 138 -5.89 20.56 4.97
CA ARG A 138 -5.68 21.50 6.09
C ARG A 138 -4.94 22.78 5.65
N GLY A 139 -4.26 22.76 4.50
CA GLY A 139 -3.48 23.90 4.00
C GLY A 139 -2.02 23.92 4.48
N ASP A 140 -1.66 23.06 5.44
CA ASP A 140 -0.35 23.00 6.08
C ASP A 140 0.44 21.75 5.63
N THR A 141 0.57 21.55 4.31
CA THR A 141 1.06 20.27 3.78
C THR A 141 2.47 19.89 4.28
N PRO A 142 3.52 20.73 4.12
CA PRO A 142 4.86 20.33 4.51
C PRO A 142 5.05 20.07 6.02
N PRO A 143 4.59 20.96 6.95
CA PRO A 143 4.73 20.74 8.39
C PRO A 143 4.00 19.48 8.88
N VAL A 144 2.82 19.18 8.35
CA VAL A 144 2.07 17.98 8.73
C VAL A 144 2.77 16.70 8.27
N VAL A 145 3.36 16.72 7.07
CA VAL A 145 4.10 15.57 6.53
C VAL A 145 5.42 15.38 7.28
N GLU A 146 6.10 16.47 7.64
CA GLU A 146 7.28 16.46 8.51
C GLU A 146 6.97 15.80 9.86
N ALA A 147 5.93 16.28 10.57
CA ALA A 147 5.52 15.72 11.85
C ALA A 147 5.15 14.24 11.73
N ALA A 148 4.41 13.86 10.68
CA ALA A 148 4.04 12.47 10.43
C ALA A 148 5.27 11.57 10.15
N ALA A 149 6.23 12.06 9.37
CA ALA A 149 7.46 11.34 9.06
C ALA A 149 8.32 11.14 10.33
N ILE A 150 8.51 12.20 11.11
CA ILE A 150 9.26 12.18 12.38
C ILE A 150 8.60 11.22 13.38
N THR A 151 7.29 11.31 13.54
CA THR A 151 6.52 10.44 14.44
C THR A 151 6.62 8.98 14.00
N SER A 152 6.46 8.70 12.70
CA SER A 152 6.57 7.34 12.17
C SER A 152 7.98 6.78 12.32
N LEU A 153 9.02 7.60 12.12
CA LEU A 153 10.41 7.23 12.32
C LEU A 153 10.69 6.83 13.78
N ALA A 154 10.21 7.63 14.74
CA ALA A 154 10.36 7.33 16.16
C ALA A 154 9.68 6.00 16.55
N VAL A 155 8.51 5.71 15.98
CA VAL A 155 7.83 4.42 16.18
C VAL A 155 8.63 3.27 15.58
N VAL A 156 9.19 3.43 14.38
CA VAL A 156 10.03 2.39 13.74
C VAL A 156 11.26 2.09 14.59
N ALA A 157 12.02 3.11 15.00
CA ALA A 157 13.20 2.97 15.86
C ALA A 157 12.90 2.14 17.12
N ARG A 158 11.87 2.56 17.85
CA ARG A 158 11.48 1.86 19.08
C ARG A 158 11.02 0.43 18.83
N TRP A 159 10.28 0.18 17.75
CA TRP A 159 9.72 -1.15 17.51
C TRP A 159 10.75 -2.15 17.00
N VAL A 160 11.72 -1.71 16.20
CA VAL A 160 12.81 -2.56 15.72
C VAL A 160 13.72 -2.99 16.87
N GLU A 161 14.05 -2.06 17.78
CA GLU A 161 14.75 -2.39 19.02
C GLU A 161 13.98 -3.42 19.86
N ARG A 162 12.65 -3.25 19.98
CA ARG A 162 11.82 -4.19 20.74
C ARG A 162 11.77 -5.57 20.09
N LEU A 163 11.62 -5.65 18.77
CA LEU A 163 11.66 -6.91 18.03
C LEU A 163 13.02 -7.61 18.20
N ALA A 164 14.11 -6.86 18.16
CA ALA A 164 15.45 -7.39 18.40
C ALA A 164 15.60 -7.94 19.82
N MET A 165 15.13 -7.21 20.84
CA MET A 165 15.14 -7.66 22.23
C MET A 165 14.29 -8.92 22.43
N GLU A 166 13.07 -8.95 21.89
CA GLU A 166 12.18 -10.11 21.95
C GLU A 166 12.82 -11.34 21.29
N SER A 167 13.46 -11.17 20.12
CA SER A 167 14.15 -12.27 19.41
C SER A 167 15.35 -12.83 20.19
N ALA A 168 16.10 -11.98 20.90
CA ALA A 168 17.26 -12.41 21.68
C ALA A 168 16.86 -13.20 22.95
N VAL A 169 15.70 -12.89 23.54
CA VAL A 169 15.21 -13.53 24.77
C VAL A 169 14.41 -14.80 24.47
N ALA A 170 13.74 -14.89 23.32
CA ALA A 170 12.80 -15.97 22.97
C ALA A 170 13.47 -17.30 22.54
N GLN A 171 14.60 -17.68 23.16
CA GLN A 171 15.17 -19.03 23.03
C GLN A 171 14.20 -20.08 23.63
N GLY A 172 13.19 -20.49 22.86
CA GLY A 172 12.13 -21.44 23.26
C GLY A 172 10.69 -20.91 23.18
N GLY A 173 10.39 -20.08 22.17
CA GLY A 173 9.18 -19.25 22.03
C GLY A 173 7.83 -19.81 22.48
N THR A 174 7.12 -19.01 23.29
CA THR A 174 5.71 -19.18 23.68
C THR A 174 4.73 -18.47 22.74
N GLU A 175 5.18 -17.52 21.91
CA GLU A 175 4.31 -16.84 20.93
C GLU A 175 4.22 -17.58 19.59
N PRO A 176 3.03 -17.62 18.96
CA PRO A 176 2.88 -18.17 17.62
C PRO A 176 3.73 -17.42 16.59
N ILE A 177 4.47 -18.15 15.76
CA ILE A 177 5.31 -17.61 14.67
C ILE A 177 4.56 -16.65 13.73
N GLN A 178 3.24 -16.85 13.56
CA GLN A 178 2.40 -15.95 12.75
C GLN A 178 2.24 -14.56 13.37
N THR A 179 2.19 -14.48 14.70
CA THR A 179 2.11 -13.20 15.44
C THR A 179 3.42 -12.44 15.32
N GLN A 180 4.54 -13.14 15.44
CA GLN A 180 5.88 -12.59 15.24
C GLN A 180 6.03 -12.03 13.82
N TRP A 181 5.70 -12.81 12.79
CA TRP A 181 5.75 -12.36 11.39
C TRP A 181 4.81 -11.19 11.11
N ALA A 182 3.64 -11.13 11.74
CA ALA A 182 2.75 -9.98 11.63
C ALA A 182 3.39 -8.71 12.23
N GLY A 183 4.11 -8.84 13.35
CA GLY A 183 4.90 -7.76 13.95
C GLY A 183 6.02 -7.26 13.03
N VAL A 184 6.80 -8.19 12.46
CA VAL A 184 7.90 -7.88 11.53
C VAL A 184 7.38 -7.21 10.25
N ARG A 185 6.30 -7.74 9.65
CA ARG A 185 5.67 -7.12 8.48
C ARG A 185 5.20 -5.71 8.76
N ALA A 186 4.57 -5.47 9.92
CA ALA A 186 4.11 -4.14 10.28
C ALA A 186 5.27 -3.15 10.48
N ALA A 187 6.38 -3.59 11.07
CA ALA A 187 7.59 -2.77 11.21
C ALA A 187 8.16 -2.39 9.83
N ALA A 188 8.35 -3.39 8.96
CA ALA A 188 8.82 -3.17 7.59
C ALA A 188 7.93 -2.21 6.81
N THR A 189 6.62 -2.34 6.92
CA THR A 189 5.68 -1.50 6.16
C THR A 189 5.60 -0.09 6.74
N LEU A 190 5.80 0.08 8.05
CA LEU A 190 5.90 1.40 8.65
C LEU A 190 7.20 2.10 8.22
N ALA A 191 8.33 1.39 8.17
CA ALA A 191 9.60 1.91 7.66
C ALA A 191 9.47 2.36 6.19
N ALA A 192 8.81 1.56 5.36
CA ALA A 192 8.49 1.92 3.98
C ALA A 192 7.59 3.18 3.88
N LEU A 193 6.57 3.29 4.74
CA LEU A 193 5.74 4.49 4.82
C LEU A 193 6.56 5.73 5.20
N THR A 194 7.38 5.62 6.25
CA THR A 194 8.28 6.70 6.71
C THR A 194 9.20 7.16 5.58
N THR A 195 9.78 6.23 4.83
CA THR A 195 10.64 6.52 3.66
C THR A 195 9.89 7.35 2.61
N VAL A 196 8.66 6.98 2.29
CA VAL A 196 7.82 7.74 1.34
C VAL A 196 7.49 9.13 1.87
N LEU A 197 7.21 9.28 3.17
CA LEU A 197 6.89 10.58 3.77
C LEU A 197 8.11 11.52 3.78
N LEU A 198 9.30 11.00 4.11
CA LEU A 198 10.55 11.76 4.02
C LEU A 198 10.82 12.22 2.58
N ALA A 199 10.66 11.31 1.61
CA ALA A 199 10.82 11.62 0.20
C ALA A 199 9.78 12.65 -0.29
N ALA A 200 8.54 12.58 0.19
CA ALA A 200 7.50 13.55 -0.12
C ALA A 200 7.79 14.92 0.49
N TYR A 201 8.29 14.98 1.72
CA TYR A 201 8.74 16.24 2.34
C TYR A 201 9.84 16.91 1.52
N GLN A 202 10.87 16.13 1.14
CA GLN A 202 11.96 16.64 0.33
C GLN A 202 11.48 17.09 -1.05
N ASP A 203 10.56 16.35 -1.66
CA ASP A 203 9.97 16.70 -2.95
C ASP A 203 9.13 18.00 -2.88
N MET A 204 8.41 18.25 -1.78
CA MET A 204 7.61 19.47 -1.61
C MET A 204 8.42 20.72 -1.30
N THR A 205 9.55 20.57 -0.61
CA THR A 205 10.31 21.69 -0.03
C THR A 205 11.64 21.95 -0.72
N ASP A 206 12.05 21.08 -1.65
CA ASP A 206 13.40 21.00 -2.24
C ASP A 206 14.52 20.94 -1.18
N ARG A 207 14.18 20.54 0.06
CA ARG A 207 15.10 20.45 1.19
C ARG A 207 14.88 19.13 1.91
N PRO A 208 15.94 18.37 2.20
CA PRO A 208 15.77 17.18 3.01
C PRO A 208 15.37 17.56 4.44
N LEU A 209 14.58 16.70 5.07
CA LEU A 209 14.28 16.82 6.49
C LEU A 209 15.58 16.60 7.27
N VAL A 210 15.83 17.40 8.30
CA VAL A 210 16.99 17.27 9.17
C VAL A 210 16.51 17.11 10.61
N LEU A 211 16.92 16.02 11.25
CA LEU A 211 16.67 15.81 12.67
C LEU A 211 17.86 16.32 13.48
N ALA A 212 17.59 16.77 14.71
CA ALA A 212 18.65 17.16 15.62
C ALA A 212 19.57 15.96 15.89
N GLY A 213 20.79 15.98 15.38
CA GLY A 213 21.77 14.91 15.56
C GLY A 213 21.71 13.77 14.54
N ALA A 214 20.89 13.85 13.49
CA ALA A 214 20.88 12.87 12.40
C ALA A 214 20.74 13.54 11.03
N SER A 215 21.63 13.19 10.10
CA SER A 215 21.56 13.66 8.72
C SER A 215 20.46 12.96 7.92
N PRO A 216 20.05 13.50 6.76
CA PRO A 216 19.14 12.82 5.85
C PRO A 216 19.63 11.45 5.40
N GLU A 217 20.96 11.30 5.25
CA GLU A 217 21.60 10.03 4.89
C GLU A 217 21.52 9.02 6.03
N ASP A 218 21.69 9.47 7.28
CA ASP A 218 21.55 8.61 8.46
C ASP A 218 20.12 8.07 8.60
N MET A 219 19.11 8.92 8.40
CA MET A 219 17.71 8.49 8.40
C MET A 219 17.39 7.48 7.30
N ARG A 220 17.91 7.71 6.09
CA ARG A 220 17.72 6.77 4.97
C ARG A 220 18.39 5.43 5.28
N ARG A 221 19.65 5.46 5.71
CA ARG A 221 20.42 4.27 6.06
C ARG A 221 19.76 3.47 7.18
N PHE A 222 19.27 4.16 8.22
CA PHE A 222 18.53 3.52 9.31
C PHE A 222 17.27 2.79 8.80
N LEU A 223 16.50 3.41 7.91
CA LEU A 223 15.29 2.79 7.35
C LEU A 223 15.63 1.61 6.43
N ASP A 224 16.69 1.70 5.64
CA ASP A 224 17.20 0.60 4.82
C ASP A 224 17.66 -0.57 5.71
N ASP A 225 18.45 -0.29 6.74
CA ASP A 225 18.89 -1.29 7.74
C ASP A 225 17.69 -1.96 8.44
N CYS A 226 16.63 -1.20 8.74
CA CYS A 226 15.38 -1.71 9.31
C CYS A 226 14.65 -2.67 8.36
N LEU A 227 14.58 -2.35 7.07
CA LEU A 227 13.95 -3.20 6.06
C LEU A 227 14.75 -4.49 5.88
N ASP A 228 16.08 -4.40 5.84
CA ASP A 228 16.98 -5.55 5.75
C ASP A 228 16.90 -6.44 6.99
N PHE A 229 16.86 -5.84 8.18
CA PHE A 229 16.66 -6.57 9.44
C PHE A 229 15.33 -7.31 9.44
N CYS A 230 14.24 -6.67 8.99
CA CYS A 230 12.94 -7.32 8.89
C CYS A 230 12.94 -8.48 7.88
N ASP A 231 13.68 -8.36 6.78
CA ASP A 231 13.82 -9.46 5.81
C ASP A 231 14.58 -10.64 6.42
N GLN A 232 15.70 -10.37 7.08
CA GLN A 232 16.50 -11.39 7.76
C GLN A 232 15.74 -12.06 8.90
N MET A 233 14.92 -11.30 9.65
CA MET A 233 14.06 -11.84 10.70
C MET A 233 12.99 -12.81 10.18
N ALA A 234 12.62 -12.67 8.91
CA ALA A 234 11.71 -13.61 8.26
C ALA A 234 12.38 -14.96 7.96
N LEU A 235 13.69 -14.96 7.73
CA LEU A 235 14.47 -16.11 7.29
C LEU A 235 15.08 -16.89 8.47
N ASN A 236 15.45 -16.20 9.56
CA ASN A 236 16.13 -16.79 10.71
C ASN A 236 15.26 -16.73 11.98
N LEU A 237 14.93 -17.90 12.53
CA LEU A 237 14.13 -18.05 13.76
C LEU A 237 14.82 -17.44 15.00
N GLU A 238 16.15 -17.48 15.05
CA GLU A 238 16.93 -16.88 16.15
C GLU A 238 17.11 -15.36 16.00
N GLY A 239 16.82 -14.82 14.81
CA GLY A 239 16.99 -13.42 14.44
C GLY A 239 18.45 -12.95 14.35
N PRO A 240 18.77 -12.10 13.35
CA PRO A 240 20.05 -11.40 13.38
C PRO A 240 20.10 -10.48 14.61
N ARG A 241 21.30 -10.22 15.13
CA ARG A 241 21.47 -9.15 16.10
C ARG A 241 21.19 -7.82 15.40
N TRP A 242 20.26 -7.04 15.94
CA TRP A 242 20.11 -5.64 15.53
C TRP A 242 21.40 -4.91 15.85
N GLN A 243 22.04 -4.38 14.82
CA GLN A 243 23.20 -3.51 14.91
C GLN A 243 22.81 -2.22 14.20
N GLU A 244 22.56 -1.18 14.98
CA GLU A 244 22.25 0.13 14.43
C GLU A 244 23.51 0.69 13.75
N THR A 245 23.52 0.80 12.42
CA THR A 245 24.70 1.28 11.68
C THR A 245 24.80 2.81 11.68
N ALA A 246 23.68 3.51 11.86
CA ALA A 246 23.61 4.95 12.01
C ALA A 246 22.75 5.27 13.23
N SER A 247 23.37 5.80 14.29
CA SER A 247 22.64 6.17 15.49
C SER A 247 21.69 7.31 15.18
N LEU A 248 20.39 7.04 15.25
CA LEU A 248 19.42 8.10 15.24
C LEU A 248 19.34 8.70 16.64
N ALA A 249 19.52 10.01 16.74
CA ALA A 249 18.94 10.77 17.84
C ALA A 249 17.42 10.82 17.63
N ALA A 250 16.77 9.65 17.69
CA ALA A 250 15.35 9.51 17.43
C ALA A 250 14.57 10.40 18.42
N PRO A 251 13.58 11.16 17.94
CA PRO A 251 12.78 12.00 18.82
C PRO A 251 12.11 11.13 19.89
N THR A 252 12.18 11.58 21.14
CA THR A 252 11.57 10.87 22.26
C THR A 252 10.06 10.93 22.12
N LEU A 253 9.45 9.82 21.69
CA LEU A 253 8.01 9.63 21.69
C LEU A 253 7.59 8.89 22.97
N GLU A 254 6.50 9.35 23.60
CA GLU A 254 5.94 8.68 24.76
C GLU A 254 5.60 7.22 24.43
N GLU A 255 5.85 6.30 25.37
CA GLU A 255 5.65 4.86 25.17
C GLU A 255 4.21 4.50 24.78
N THR A 256 3.26 5.13 25.46
CA THR A 256 1.82 4.98 25.22
C THR A 256 1.47 5.39 23.79
N ALA A 257 1.91 6.59 23.37
CA ALA A 257 1.68 7.10 22.01
C ALA A 257 2.32 6.21 20.94
N ALA A 258 3.56 5.75 21.16
CA ALA A 258 4.25 4.85 20.23
C ALA A 258 3.51 3.52 20.08
N ALA A 259 3.04 2.95 21.20
CA ALA A 259 2.27 1.71 21.21
C ALA A 259 0.92 1.88 20.50
N GLU A 260 0.20 2.98 20.75
CA GLU A 260 -1.09 3.28 20.11
C GLU A 260 -0.97 3.42 18.59
N ILE A 261 0.05 4.14 18.10
CA ILE A 261 0.30 4.30 16.67
C ILE A 261 0.61 2.94 16.04
N MET A 262 1.48 2.16 16.68
CA MET A 262 1.86 0.85 16.14
C MET A 262 0.70 -0.14 16.16
N GLU A 263 -0.15 -0.11 17.18
CA GLU A 263 -1.36 -0.92 17.24
C GLU A 263 -2.34 -0.55 16.13
N ALA A 264 -2.60 0.76 15.93
CA ALA A 264 -3.45 1.24 14.84
C ALA A 264 -2.90 0.82 13.47
N TRP A 265 -1.59 0.91 13.28
CA TRP A 265 -0.91 0.47 12.06
C TRP A 265 -1.04 -1.04 11.82
N ARG A 266 -0.77 -1.86 12.84
CA ARG A 266 -0.91 -3.33 12.77
C ARG A 266 -2.35 -3.74 12.46
N ALA A 267 -3.33 -3.11 13.10
CA ALA A 267 -4.74 -3.36 12.86
C ALA A 267 -5.12 -3.04 11.41
N TYR A 268 -4.65 -1.91 10.87
CA TYR A 268 -4.88 -1.56 9.47
C TYR A 268 -4.20 -2.51 8.48
N CYS A 269 -2.95 -2.91 8.74
CA CYS A 269 -2.23 -3.87 7.91
C CYS A 269 -2.90 -5.25 7.88
N SER A 270 -3.44 -5.69 9.02
CA SER A 270 -4.08 -7.01 9.15
C SER A 270 -5.51 -7.06 8.60
N THR A 271 -6.16 -5.89 8.40
CA THR A 271 -7.53 -5.83 7.90
C THR A 271 -7.57 -6.00 6.37
N PRO A 272 -8.33 -6.97 5.81
CA PRO A 272 -8.48 -7.13 4.37
C PRO A 272 -9.03 -5.86 3.69
N PRO A 273 -8.56 -5.51 2.47
CA PRO A 273 -9.08 -4.35 1.75
C PRO A 273 -10.53 -4.58 1.26
N PRO A 274 -11.39 -3.54 1.24
CA PRO A 274 -11.12 -2.16 1.68
C PRO A 274 -11.22 -2.00 3.21
N ALA A 275 -10.32 -1.18 3.80
CA ALA A 275 -10.23 -0.97 5.26
C ALA A 275 -10.27 0.51 5.69
N PRO A 276 -11.29 1.30 5.28
CA PRO A 276 -11.30 2.75 5.45
C PRO A 276 -11.32 3.20 6.92
N THR A 277 -12.04 2.48 7.79
CA THR A 277 -12.13 2.82 9.22
C THR A 277 -10.80 2.60 9.94
N ALA A 278 -10.10 1.49 9.63
CA ALA A 278 -8.80 1.20 10.21
C ALA A 278 -7.72 2.17 9.70
N LEU A 279 -7.75 2.53 8.41
CA LEU A 279 -6.90 3.58 7.85
C LEU A 279 -7.13 4.92 8.57
N ARG A 280 -8.40 5.31 8.73
CA ARG A 280 -8.74 6.58 9.40
C ARG A 280 -8.19 6.62 10.82
N ARG A 281 -8.35 5.54 11.59
CA ARG A 281 -7.81 5.43 12.95
C ARG A 281 -6.30 5.64 12.97
N PHE A 282 -5.56 5.00 12.07
CA PHE A 282 -4.12 5.22 11.96
C PHE A 282 -3.76 6.67 11.56
N LEU A 283 -4.48 7.25 10.59
CA LEU A 283 -4.25 8.64 10.20
C LEU A 283 -4.54 9.62 11.35
N ASP A 284 -5.53 9.32 12.20
CA ASP A 284 -5.86 10.12 13.38
C ASP A 284 -4.78 10.01 14.47
N THR A 285 -3.99 8.92 14.53
CA THR A 285 -2.89 8.81 15.51
C THR A 285 -1.59 9.48 15.03
N VAL A 286 -1.34 9.53 13.72
CA VAL A 286 -0.09 10.09 13.15
C VAL A 286 -0.23 11.55 12.71
N VAL A 287 -1.44 11.97 12.34
CA VAL A 287 -1.76 13.31 11.83
C VAL A 287 -2.83 13.99 12.67
N GLY A 288 -3.22 13.39 13.81
CA GLY A 288 -4.28 13.85 14.73
C GLY A 288 -4.27 15.34 14.98
#